data_AF-A0A528D6C8-F1
#
_entry.id   AF-A0A528D6C8-F1
#
_cell.length_a   1.000
_cell.length_b   1.000
_cell.length_c   1.000
_cell.angle_alpha   90.00
_cell.angle_beta   90.00
_cell.angle_gamma   90.00
#
_symmetry.space_group_name_H-M   'P 1'
#
loop_
_entity.id
_entity.type
_entity.pdbx_description
1 polymer ?
#
loop_
_entity_poly.entity_id
_entity_poly.type
_entity_poly.pdbx_seq_one_letter_code
_entity_poly.pdbx_strand_id
1 'polypeptide(L)'
;MANTLQAMARHVWAELGTGVEHWRAWPAIVPVPPAVGQTHPLATARFTPFRWFWTKWSNLCDPANNWRNALPARRFTDWSLCLLRTGLAFAYLWEAEFFRLLHRAAIESRQNSSEAAAAVLAVTSFIQNGGRLASIEPVDVPPSEKNAWPALEALLMQGNKARQALEDALADHPQDLDLNTVQAGTLPARLATWISEFSNLGAAALEARLEPEANTAKNTREFVRYLLIPRTSDDDTADQADFYYLARSNQRNFWFEPGPEWLVVVCSLLAGRPGGHCTLGELIDDLASLGIHNERSVLVRLLEEAGLSSDSPDADNALVIRSAF
;
A
#
# COMPACT_ATOMS: atom_id res chain seq x y z
N MET A 1 7.24 11.30 25.23
CA MET A 1 6.70 10.04 25.80
C MET A 1 7.19 8.90 24.93
N ALA A 2 7.83 7.89 25.50
CA ALA A 2 8.29 6.73 24.72
C ALA A 2 7.08 5.96 24.19
N ASN A 3 7.10 5.62 22.90
CA ASN A 3 6.07 4.81 22.24
C ASN A 3 5.93 3.46 22.98
N THR A 4 4.71 3.07 23.33
CA THR A 4 4.40 1.80 24.03
C THR A 4 5.03 0.60 23.32
N LEU A 5 5.02 0.56 21.99
CA LEU A 5 5.69 -0.50 21.21
C LEU A 5 7.21 -0.51 21.38
N GLN A 6 7.84 0.68 21.48
CA GLN A 6 9.28 0.79 21.71
C GLN A 6 9.66 0.35 23.13
N ALA A 7 8.81 0.64 24.12
CA ALA A 7 8.99 0.17 25.49
C ALA A 7 8.82 -1.35 25.60
N MET A 8 7.81 -1.91 24.92
CA MET A 8 7.60 -3.37 24.84
C MET A 8 8.77 -4.05 24.12
N ALA A 9 9.21 -3.55 22.97
CA ALA A 9 10.33 -4.11 22.23
C ALA A 9 11.63 -4.09 23.03
N ARG A 10 11.92 -2.97 23.72
CA ARG A 10 13.09 -2.88 24.62
C ARG A 10 13.00 -3.85 25.79
N HIS A 11 11.81 -4.03 26.37
CA HIS A 11 11.61 -4.98 27.45
C HIS A 11 11.85 -6.41 26.96
N VAL A 12 11.21 -6.84 25.88
CA VAL A 12 11.39 -8.19 25.32
C VAL A 12 12.85 -8.42 24.91
N TRP A 13 13.52 -7.43 24.31
CA TRP A 13 14.93 -7.57 23.88
C TRP A 13 15.92 -7.60 25.04
N ALA A 14 15.61 -6.95 26.16
CA ALA A 14 16.46 -6.99 27.36
C ALA A 14 16.33 -8.32 28.12
N GLU A 15 15.23 -9.06 27.94
CA GLU A 15 14.92 -10.30 28.65
C GLU A 15 15.15 -11.56 27.78
N LEU A 16 15.60 -11.38 26.53
CA LEU A 16 16.01 -12.48 25.67
C LEU A 16 17.31 -13.12 26.19
N GLY A 17 17.24 -14.39 26.58
CA GLY A 17 18.38 -15.19 27.04
C GLY A 17 18.49 -15.37 28.56
N THR A 18 17.63 -14.73 29.37
CA THR A 18 17.67 -14.81 30.85
C THR A 18 16.76 -15.90 31.45
N GLY A 19 16.01 -16.61 30.61
CA GLY A 19 14.99 -17.58 31.05
C GLY A 19 13.73 -16.90 31.57
N VAL A 20 12.55 -17.45 31.24
CA VAL A 20 11.23 -16.86 31.54
C VAL A 20 10.96 -16.64 33.03
N GLU A 21 11.73 -17.30 33.89
CA GLU A 21 11.59 -17.28 35.36
C GLU A 21 12.11 -15.97 35.99
N HIS A 22 12.92 -15.21 35.24
CA HIS A 22 13.55 -13.96 35.70
C HIS A 22 13.02 -12.72 34.98
N TRP A 23 11.97 -12.88 34.18
CA TRP A 23 11.40 -11.75 33.44
C TRP A 23 10.86 -10.70 34.41
N ARG A 24 11.32 -9.46 34.22
CA ARG A 24 10.79 -8.33 34.96
C ARG A 24 9.30 -8.16 34.66
N ALA A 25 8.56 -7.55 35.58
CA ALA A 25 7.17 -7.19 35.34
C ALA A 25 7.07 -6.30 34.09
N TRP A 26 6.05 -6.53 33.26
CA TRP A 26 5.80 -5.73 32.07
C TRP A 26 5.70 -4.25 32.42
N PRO A 27 6.29 -3.35 31.62
CA PRO A 27 6.10 -1.93 31.83
C PRO A 27 4.61 -1.58 31.76
N ALA A 28 4.16 -0.64 32.59
CA ALA A 28 2.78 -0.16 32.56
C ALA A 28 2.45 0.34 31.14
N ILE A 29 1.55 -0.37 30.47
CA ILE A 29 1.05 0.03 29.15
C ILE A 29 0.05 1.15 29.39
N VAL A 30 0.55 2.39 29.31
CA VAL A 30 -0.31 3.56 29.25
C VAL A 30 -0.80 3.68 27.81
N PRO A 31 -2.10 3.87 27.55
CA PRO A 31 -2.56 4.25 26.23
C PRO A 31 -1.78 5.49 25.82
N VAL A 32 -1.03 5.41 24.73
CA VAL A 32 -0.58 6.64 24.06
C VAL A 32 -1.89 7.31 23.69
N PRO A 33 -2.21 8.52 24.22
CA PRO A 33 -3.36 9.26 23.73
C PRO A 33 -3.20 9.29 22.23
N PRO A 34 -4.21 8.94 21.41
CA PRO A 34 -4.08 9.05 19.98
C PRO A 34 -3.55 10.46 19.76
N ALA A 35 -2.31 10.56 19.27
CA ALA A 35 -1.81 11.86 18.91
C ALA A 35 -2.81 12.30 17.85
N VAL A 36 -3.66 13.27 18.20
CA VAL A 36 -4.46 13.99 17.23
C VAL A 36 -3.45 14.89 16.51
N GLY A 37 -2.44 14.27 15.92
CA GLY A 37 -1.61 14.88 14.92
C GLY A 37 -2.54 15.20 13.77
N GLN A 38 -2.32 16.35 13.15
CA GLN A 38 -2.97 16.64 11.89
C GLN A 38 -2.73 15.46 10.95
N THR A 39 -3.80 14.95 10.33
CA THR A 39 -3.70 13.89 9.33
C THR A 39 -2.72 14.36 8.27
N HIS A 40 -1.67 13.56 8.02
CA HIS A 40 -0.67 13.91 7.02
C HIS A 40 -1.38 14.18 5.67
N PRO A 41 -1.00 15.20 4.91
CA PRO A 41 -1.75 15.63 3.72
C PRO A 41 -1.88 14.52 2.66
N LEU A 42 -0.86 13.65 2.53
CA LEU A 42 -0.93 12.47 1.66
C LEU A 42 -1.97 11.42 2.12
N ALA A 43 -2.27 11.35 3.42
CA ALA A 43 -3.35 10.51 3.95
C ALA A 43 -4.75 11.14 3.76
N THR A 44 -4.82 12.38 3.27
CA THR A 44 -6.07 13.04 2.84
C THR A 44 -6.29 12.95 1.33
N ALA A 45 -5.24 12.67 0.55
CA ALA A 45 -5.36 12.44 -0.88
C ALA A 45 -6.17 11.16 -1.14
N ARG A 46 -7.14 11.24 -2.06
CA ARG A 46 -8.16 10.19 -2.27
C ARG A 46 -7.57 8.87 -2.71
N PHE A 47 -6.61 8.89 -3.63
CA PHE A 47 -6.08 7.69 -4.28
C PHE A 47 -4.67 7.35 -3.81
N THR A 48 -4.54 7.13 -2.50
CA THR A 48 -3.28 6.67 -1.90
C THR A 48 -3.51 5.42 -1.05
N PRO A 49 -2.54 4.49 -1.00
CA PRO A 49 -2.63 3.32 -0.14
C PRO A 49 -2.68 3.70 1.35
N PHE A 50 -2.15 4.87 1.72
CA PHE A 50 -2.25 5.40 3.08
C PHE A 50 -3.68 5.72 3.46
N ARG A 51 -4.42 6.42 2.57
CA ARG A 51 -5.83 6.72 2.78
C ARG A 51 -6.65 5.43 2.82
N TRP A 52 -6.42 4.53 1.86
CA TRP A 52 -7.10 3.24 1.82
C TRP A 52 -6.90 2.47 3.12
N PHE A 53 -5.65 2.29 3.55
CA PHE A 53 -5.32 1.56 4.77
C PHE A 53 -5.96 2.21 5.98
N TRP A 54 -5.86 3.54 6.12
CA TRP A 54 -6.46 4.26 7.23
C TRP A 54 -7.98 4.07 7.26
N THR A 55 -8.67 4.23 6.12
CA THR A 55 -10.12 4.04 6.04
C THR A 55 -10.53 2.62 6.41
N LYS A 56 -9.87 1.58 5.89
CA LYS A 56 -10.19 0.18 6.23
C LYS A 56 -9.87 -0.14 7.68
N TRP A 57 -8.74 0.34 8.19
CA TRP A 57 -8.31 0.13 9.57
C TRP A 57 -9.26 0.81 10.55
N SER A 58 -9.65 2.06 10.27
CA SER A 58 -10.67 2.77 11.03
C SER A 58 -11.99 2.02 10.97
N ASN A 59 -12.42 1.55 9.79
CA ASN A 59 -13.66 0.78 9.68
C ASN A 59 -13.63 -0.47 10.56
N LEU A 60 -12.56 -1.26 10.50
CA LEU A 60 -12.38 -2.47 11.30
C LEU A 60 -12.34 -2.19 12.83
N CYS A 61 -11.67 -1.12 13.23
CA CYS A 61 -11.40 -0.83 14.64
C CYS A 61 -12.45 0.05 15.34
N ASP A 62 -13.23 0.83 14.58
CA ASP A 62 -14.22 1.75 15.16
C ASP A 62 -15.34 0.96 15.86
N PRO A 63 -15.54 1.16 17.18
CA PRO A 63 -16.61 0.52 17.91
C PRO A 63 -18.00 0.74 17.30
N ALA A 64 -18.24 1.87 16.64
CA ALA A 64 -19.51 2.20 15.98
C ALA A 64 -19.83 1.24 14.81
N ASN A 65 -18.81 0.65 14.18
CA ASN A 65 -18.98 -0.29 13.06
C ASN A 65 -19.14 -1.74 13.51
N ASN A 66 -18.94 -2.04 14.80
CA ASN A 66 -19.24 -3.32 15.45
C ASN A 66 -18.49 -4.58 14.95
N TRP A 67 -17.45 -4.43 14.11
CA TRP A 67 -16.65 -5.55 13.59
C TRP A 67 -15.99 -6.39 14.69
N ARG A 68 -15.50 -5.75 15.74
CA ARG A 68 -14.85 -6.42 16.88
C ARG A 68 -15.77 -7.43 17.59
N ASN A 69 -17.07 -7.18 17.59
CA ASN A 69 -18.04 -8.07 18.23
C ASN A 69 -18.60 -9.10 17.23
N ALA A 70 -18.64 -8.77 15.94
CA ALA A 70 -19.14 -9.66 14.89
C ALA A 70 -18.13 -10.75 14.49
N LEU A 71 -16.83 -10.45 14.56
CA LEU A 71 -15.78 -11.38 14.17
C LEU A 71 -15.25 -12.19 15.37
N PRO A 72 -15.04 -13.51 15.22
CA PRO A 72 -14.21 -14.26 16.15
C PRO A 72 -12.82 -13.64 16.28
N ALA A 73 -12.21 -13.70 17.46
CA ALA A 73 -10.91 -13.07 17.73
C ALA A 73 -9.81 -13.48 16.74
N ARG A 74 -9.79 -14.74 16.31
CA ARG A 74 -8.87 -15.24 15.27
C ARG A 74 -9.09 -14.53 13.94
N ARG A 75 -10.34 -14.46 13.46
CA ARG A 75 -10.69 -13.77 12.20
C ARG A 75 -10.38 -12.28 12.25
N PHE A 76 -10.64 -11.61 13.37
CA PHE A 76 -10.26 -10.21 13.56
C PHE A 76 -8.74 -10.01 13.40
N THR A 77 -7.95 -10.92 13.97
CA THR A 77 -6.48 -10.89 13.85
C THR A 77 -6.04 -11.12 12.40
N ASP A 78 -6.63 -12.10 11.72
CA ASP A 78 -6.32 -12.39 10.32
C ASP A 78 -6.68 -11.22 9.40
N TRP A 79 -7.84 -10.60 9.60
CA TRP A 79 -8.28 -9.40 8.87
C TRP A 79 -7.32 -8.23 9.10
N SER A 80 -6.88 -8.03 10.35
CA SER A 80 -5.89 -7.00 10.70
C SER A 80 -4.57 -7.23 9.97
N LEU A 81 -4.08 -8.47 9.94
CA LEU A 81 -2.86 -8.85 9.21
C LEU A 81 -3.01 -8.67 7.70
N CYS A 82 -4.18 -9.04 7.14
CA CYS A 82 -4.51 -8.84 5.73
C CYS A 82 -4.41 -7.36 5.34
N LEU A 83 -5.00 -6.47 6.13
CA LEU A 83 -4.93 -5.02 5.91
C LEU A 83 -3.50 -4.48 6.02
N LEU A 84 -2.75 -4.89 7.05
CA LEU A 84 -1.36 -4.46 7.24
C LEU A 84 -0.47 -4.88 6.07
N ARG A 85 -0.57 -6.14 5.63
CA ARG A 85 0.21 -6.65 4.50
C ARG A 85 -0.11 -5.91 3.20
N THR A 86 -1.40 -5.73 2.91
CA THR A 86 -1.87 -5.04 1.72
C THR A 86 -1.44 -3.57 1.74
N GLY A 87 -1.73 -2.87 2.82
CA GLY A 87 -1.41 -1.46 2.98
C GLY A 87 0.09 -1.20 2.90
N LEU A 88 0.91 -2.02 3.57
CA LEU A 88 2.38 -1.89 3.53
C LEU A 88 2.94 -2.19 2.14
N ALA A 89 2.53 -3.28 1.50
CA ALA A 89 3.05 -3.63 0.17
C ALA A 89 2.77 -2.51 -0.84
N PHE A 90 1.54 -2.00 -0.87
CA PHE A 90 1.18 -0.92 -1.78
C PHE A 90 1.74 0.44 -1.36
N ALA A 91 1.98 0.70 -0.07
CA ALA A 91 2.70 1.89 0.36
C ALA A 91 4.12 1.93 -0.23
N TYR A 92 4.87 0.83 -0.16
CA TYR A 92 6.21 0.73 -0.76
C TYR A 92 6.19 0.89 -2.29
N LEU A 93 5.23 0.26 -2.97
CA LEU A 93 5.08 0.39 -4.43
C LEU A 93 4.71 1.83 -4.83
N TRP A 94 3.80 2.45 -4.09
CA TRP A 94 3.36 3.81 -4.33
C TRP A 94 4.48 4.81 -4.06
N GLU A 95 5.23 4.66 -2.97
CA GLU A 95 6.38 5.52 -2.66
C GLU A 95 7.46 5.40 -3.73
N ALA A 96 7.76 4.18 -4.17
CA ALA A 96 8.74 3.96 -5.23
C ALA A 96 8.36 4.70 -6.52
N GLU A 97 7.09 4.60 -6.93
CA GLU A 97 6.58 5.31 -8.11
C GLU A 97 6.56 6.82 -7.90
N PHE A 98 6.13 7.28 -6.73
CA PHE A 98 6.13 8.70 -6.38
C PHE A 98 7.53 9.31 -6.49
N PHE A 99 8.54 8.71 -5.87
CA PHE A 99 9.92 9.20 -5.94
C PHE A 99 10.48 9.13 -7.36
N ARG A 100 10.17 8.07 -8.11
CA ARG A 100 10.59 7.95 -9.51
C ARG A 100 10.02 9.08 -10.36
N LEU A 101 8.72 9.39 -10.22
CA LEU A 101 8.07 10.48 -10.95
C LEU A 101 8.57 11.85 -10.50
N LEU A 102 8.79 12.05 -9.20
CA LEU A 102 9.33 13.30 -8.65
C LEU A 102 10.74 13.58 -9.17
N HIS A 103 11.61 12.58 -9.15
CA HIS A 103 12.96 12.66 -9.70
C HIS A 103 12.95 12.96 -11.19
N ARG A 104 12.11 12.26 -11.97
CA ARG A 104 11.91 12.54 -13.39
C ARG A 104 11.48 13.98 -13.63
N ALA A 105 10.53 14.48 -12.84
CA ALA A 105 10.05 15.85 -12.96
C ALA A 105 11.13 16.89 -12.63
N ALA A 106 11.98 16.63 -11.63
CA ALA A 106 13.11 17.50 -11.33
C ALA A 106 14.13 17.57 -12.48
N ILE A 107 14.46 16.44 -13.11
CA ILE A 107 15.38 16.39 -14.27
C ILE A 107 14.78 17.11 -15.49
N GLU A 108 13.55 16.74 -15.87
CA GLU A 108 12.90 17.31 -17.06
C GLU A 108 12.71 18.83 -16.89
N SER A 109 12.36 19.30 -15.68
CA SER A 109 12.24 20.72 -15.37
C SER A 109 13.53 21.52 -15.54
N ARG A 110 14.67 20.87 -15.34
CA ARG A 110 15.99 21.47 -15.52
C ARG A 110 16.40 21.54 -16.99
N GLN A 111 16.06 20.52 -17.78
CA GLN A 111 16.49 20.39 -19.17
C GLN A 111 15.59 21.17 -20.14
N ASN A 112 14.27 21.17 -19.93
CA ASN A 112 13.29 21.77 -20.82
C ASN A 112 12.02 22.19 -20.07
N SER A 113 11.69 23.48 -20.08
CA SER A 113 10.53 24.04 -19.38
C SER A 113 9.17 23.52 -19.87
N SER A 114 9.07 23.02 -21.10
CA SER A 114 7.83 22.41 -21.62
C SER A 114 7.61 20.98 -21.13
N GLU A 115 8.69 20.19 -21.00
CA GLU A 115 8.66 18.83 -20.44
C GLU A 115 8.43 18.86 -18.93
N ALA A 116 8.94 19.90 -18.26
CA ALA A 116 8.65 20.23 -16.86
C ALA A 116 7.15 20.15 -16.52
N ALA A 117 6.32 20.79 -17.36
CA ALA A 117 4.88 20.86 -17.14
C ALA A 117 4.21 19.49 -17.25
N ALA A 118 4.64 18.66 -18.21
CA ALA A 118 4.14 17.30 -18.36
C ALA A 118 4.55 16.40 -17.18
N ALA A 119 5.77 16.55 -16.68
CA ALA A 119 6.27 15.78 -15.55
C ALA A 119 5.59 16.16 -14.22
N VAL A 120 5.40 17.47 -13.97
CA VAL A 120 4.63 17.98 -12.83
C VAL A 120 3.18 17.48 -12.90
N LEU A 121 2.58 17.48 -14.10
CA LEU A 121 1.24 16.93 -14.31
C LEU A 121 1.19 15.42 -14.03
N ALA A 122 2.24 14.67 -14.40
CA ALA A 122 2.31 13.23 -14.13
C ALA A 122 2.33 12.93 -12.62
N VAL A 123 3.17 13.64 -11.84
CA VAL A 123 3.19 13.51 -10.36
C VAL A 123 1.85 13.92 -9.76
N THR A 124 1.28 15.03 -10.23
CA THR A 124 -0.01 15.53 -9.75
C THR A 124 -1.14 14.54 -10.04
N SER A 125 -1.21 14.02 -11.26
CA SER A 125 -2.20 13.02 -11.68
C SER A 125 -2.04 11.73 -10.90
N PHE A 126 -0.81 11.29 -10.63
CA PHE A 126 -0.57 10.10 -9.81
C PHE A 126 -1.17 10.22 -8.40
N ILE A 127 -1.06 11.40 -7.77
CA ILE A 127 -1.63 11.62 -6.44
C ILE A 127 -3.15 11.84 -6.49
N GLN A 128 -3.65 12.54 -7.53
CA GLN A 128 -5.06 12.91 -7.64
C GLN A 128 -5.96 11.83 -8.21
N ASN A 129 -5.43 10.96 -9.07
CA ASN A 129 -6.18 9.94 -9.81
C ASN A 129 -5.70 8.51 -9.48
N GLY A 130 -4.62 8.37 -8.72
CA GLY A 130 -4.02 7.09 -8.37
C GLY A 130 -3.01 6.59 -9.40
N GLY A 131 -2.14 5.69 -8.95
CA GLY A 131 -1.20 4.98 -9.80
C GLY A 131 -1.78 3.68 -10.36
N ARG A 132 -1.16 3.15 -11.42
CA ARG A 132 -1.36 1.75 -11.83
C ARG A 132 -0.16 0.94 -11.36
N LEU A 133 -0.29 0.38 -10.16
CA LEU A 133 0.76 -0.38 -9.47
C LEU A 133 0.57 -1.89 -9.62
N ALA A 134 -0.67 -2.34 -9.82
CA ALA A 134 -1.01 -3.73 -10.03
C ALA A 134 -2.18 -3.88 -11.00
N SER A 135 -2.21 -5.02 -11.68
CA SER A 135 -3.36 -5.46 -12.48
C SER A 135 -3.54 -6.96 -12.28
N ILE A 136 -4.78 -7.37 -12.05
CA ILE A 136 -5.20 -8.76 -11.95
C ILE A 136 -5.66 -9.16 -13.34
N GLU A 137 -4.86 -10.01 -13.95
CA GLU A 137 -5.07 -10.46 -15.32
C GLU A 137 -6.11 -11.59 -15.39
N PRO A 138 -6.90 -11.68 -16.47
CA PRO A 138 -7.85 -12.77 -16.72
C PRO A 138 -7.22 -14.17 -16.61
N VAL A 139 -7.99 -15.17 -16.18
CA VAL A 139 -7.46 -16.55 -15.92
C VAL A 139 -6.95 -17.23 -17.19
N ASP A 140 -7.49 -16.89 -18.36
CA ASP A 140 -7.08 -17.38 -19.67
C ASP A 140 -5.70 -16.85 -20.11
N VAL A 141 -5.21 -15.76 -19.51
CA VAL A 141 -3.83 -15.31 -19.72
C VAL A 141 -2.85 -16.24 -19.00
N PRO A 142 -1.86 -16.85 -19.69
CA PRO A 142 -0.92 -17.77 -19.07
C PRO A 142 -0.03 -17.09 -18.01
N PRO A 143 0.38 -17.78 -16.93
CA PRO A 143 1.24 -17.19 -15.89
C PRO A 143 2.57 -16.58 -16.38
N SER A 144 3.11 -17.04 -17.52
CA SER A 144 4.31 -16.46 -18.14
C SER A 144 4.09 -15.05 -18.67
N GLU A 145 2.89 -14.76 -19.14
CA GLU A 145 2.49 -13.44 -19.65
C GLU A 145 2.06 -12.51 -18.51
N LYS A 146 1.55 -13.08 -17.42
CA LYS A 146 1.18 -12.35 -16.20
C LYS A 146 2.37 -11.96 -15.31
N ASN A 147 3.61 -12.25 -15.72
CA ASN A 147 4.77 -12.15 -14.84
C ASN A 147 5.07 -10.68 -14.45
N ALA A 148 4.50 -10.24 -13.34
CA ALA A 148 4.55 -8.86 -12.87
C ALA A 148 5.82 -8.54 -12.07
N TRP A 149 6.51 -9.56 -11.52
CA TRP A 149 7.63 -9.32 -10.61
C TRP A 149 8.79 -8.54 -11.22
N PRO A 150 9.26 -8.80 -12.46
CA PRO A 150 10.32 -8.00 -13.06
C PRO A 150 10.01 -6.51 -13.12
N ALA A 151 8.75 -6.15 -13.39
CA ALA A 151 8.31 -4.75 -13.43
C ALA A 151 8.26 -4.12 -12.02
N LEU A 152 7.70 -4.84 -11.04
CA LEU A 152 7.65 -4.38 -9.64
C LEU A 152 9.06 -4.23 -9.04
N GLU A 153 9.94 -5.17 -9.36
CA GLU A 153 11.33 -5.17 -8.95
C GLU A 153 12.09 -3.96 -9.52
N ALA A 154 11.95 -3.71 -10.82
CA ALA A 154 12.52 -2.53 -11.46
C ALA A 154 11.97 -1.23 -10.84
N LEU A 155 10.66 -1.17 -10.59
CA LEU A 155 10.01 -0.03 -9.93
C LEU A 155 10.63 0.25 -8.55
N LEU A 156 10.75 -0.77 -7.70
CA LEU A 156 11.31 -0.64 -6.35
C LEU A 156 12.79 -0.21 -6.38
N MET A 157 13.59 -0.75 -7.32
CA MET A 157 14.97 -0.34 -7.51
C MET A 157 15.06 1.13 -7.94
N GLN A 158 14.27 1.51 -8.95
CA GLN A 158 14.20 2.87 -9.48
C GLN A 158 13.77 3.87 -8.42
N GLY A 159 12.70 3.56 -7.69
CA GLY A 159 12.17 4.39 -6.63
C GLY A 159 13.17 4.59 -5.49
N ASN A 160 13.88 3.53 -5.09
CA ASN A 160 14.91 3.63 -4.05
C ASN A 160 16.08 4.52 -4.50
N LYS A 161 16.54 4.37 -5.75
CA LYS A 161 17.59 5.25 -6.31
C LYS A 161 17.14 6.69 -6.41
N ALA A 162 15.92 6.92 -6.89
CA ALA A 162 15.33 8.25 -7.02
C ALA A 162 15.21 8.92 -5.65
N ARG A 163 14.76 8.17 -4.63
CA ARG A 163 14.71 8.64 -3.25
C ARG A 163 16.09 9.01 -2.72
N GLN A 164 17.09 8.12 -2.88
CA GLN A 164 18.46 8.38 -2.44
C GLN A 164 19.05 9.62 -3.12
N ALA A 165 18.89 9.76 -4.44
CA ALA A 165 19.34 10.94 -5.18
C ALA A 165 18.72 12.25 -4.67
N LEU A 166 17.43 12.23 -4.33
CA LEU A 166 16.73 13.38 -3.74
C LEU A 166 17.21 13.66 -2.30
N GLU A 167 17.39 12.63 -1.48
CA GLU A 167 17.90 12.75 -0.10
C GLU A 167 19.34 13.29 -0.09
N ASP A 168 20.21 12.80 -0.96
CA ASP A 168 21.59 13.28 -1.11
C ASP A 168 21.62 14.74 -1.57
N ALA A 169 20.78 15.10 -2.56
CA ALA A 169 20.66 16.48 -3.02
C ALA A 169 20.17 17.44 -1.92
N LEU A 170 19.25 17.00 -1.05
CA LEU A 170 18.77 17.77 0.10
C LEU A 170 19.79 17.85 1.23
N ALA A 171 20.62 16.83 1.42
CA ALA A 171 21.69 16.87 2.41
C ALA A 171 22.77 17.91 2.03
N ASP A 172 23.10 18.01 0.74
CA ASP A 172 24.04 19.00 0.21
C ASP A 172 23.47 20.43 0.21
N HIS A 173 22.16 20.55 0.06
CA HIS A 173 21.44 21.83 0.04
C HIS A 173 20.17 21.75 0.89
N PRO A 174 20.29 21.90 2.23
CA PRO A 174 19.16 21.78 3.13
C PRO A 174 18.08 22.79 2.77
N GLN A 175 16.89 22.29 2.48
CA GLN A 175 15.69 23.11 2.31
C GLN A 175 14.74 22.87 3.47
N ASP A 176 14.05 23.95 3.88
CA ASP A 176 13.00 23.87 4.89
C ASP A 176 11.71 23.31 4.27
N LEU A 177 11.71 21.99 4.06
CA LEU A 177 10.58 21.24 3.51
C LEU A 177 9.70 20.73 4.66
N ASP A 178 8.91 21.62 5.26
CA ASP A 178 7.92 21.17 6.23
C ASP A 178 6.72 20.51 5.53
N LEU A 179 6.74 19.18 5.49
CA LEU A 179 5.67 18.34 4.93
C LEU A 179 4.41 18.35 5.80
N ASN A 180 4.52 18.70 7.08
CA ASN A 180 3.41 18.61 8.03
C ASN A 180 2.41 19.75 7.91
N THR A 181 2.78 20.86 7.27
CA THR A 181 1.94 22.05 7.10
C THR A 181 1.24 22.14 5.75
N VAL A 182 1.48 21.19 4.84
CA VAL A 182 0.81 21.18 3.52
C VAL A 182 -0.70 20.95 3.71
N GLN A 183 -1.55 21.70 3.02
CA GLN A 183 -2.99 21.46 3.07
C GLN A 183 -3.40 20.52 1.92
N ALA A 184 -4.42 19.69 2.14
CA ALA A 184 -4.91 18.72 1.15
C ALA A 184 -5.17 19.34 -0.25
N GLY A 185 -5.66 20.59 -0.30
CA GLY A 185 -5.95 21.32 -1.53
C GLY A 185 -4.76 22.07 -2.15
N THR A 186 -3.65 22.23 -1.44
CA THR A 186 -2.47 22.95 -1.94
C THR A 186 -1.37 22.03 -2.45
N LEU A 187 -1.57 20.72 -2.36
CA LEU A 187 -0.59 19.71 -2.74
C LEU A 187 -0.07 19.87 -4.19
N PRO A 188 -0.90 20.09 -5.23
CA PRO A 188 -0.39 20.30 -6.59
C PRO A 188 0.54 21.52 -6.71
N ALA A 189 0.15 22.65 -6.12
CA ALA A 189 0.97 23.86 -6.12
C ALA A 189 2.27 23.66 -5.34
N ARG A 190 2.21 22.88 -4.25
CA ARG A 190 3.40 22.59 -3.45
C ARG A 190 4.34 21.60 -4.13
N LEU A 191 3.82 20.59 -4.83
CA LEU A 191 4.61 19.70 -5.69
C LEU A 191 5.34 20.49 -6.79
N ALA A 192 4.65 21.43 -7.44
CA ALA A 192 5.29 22.28 -8.44
C ALA A 192 6.44 23.11 -7.83
N THR A 193 6.26 23.59 -6.60
CA THR A 193 7.32 24.30 -5.88
C THR A 193 8.50 23.37 -5.56
N TRP A 194 8.24 22.18 -5.03
CA TRP A 194 9.28 21.18 -4.76
C TRP A 194 10.03 20.78 -6.01
N ILE A 195 9.33 20.55 -7.12
CA ILE A 195 9.96 20.19 -8.39
C ILE A 195 10.88 21.32 -8.86
N SER A 196 10.44 22.58 -8.75
CA SER A 196 11.29 23.73 -9.05
C SER A 196 12.50 23.80 -8.11
N GLU A 197 12.29 23.62 -6.81
CA GLU A 197 13.33 23.61 -5.78
C GLU A 197 14.37 22.50 -6.03
N PHE A 198 13.92 21.27 -6.28
CA PHE A 198 14.75 20.12 -6.62
C PHE A 198 15.51 20.33 -7.92
N SER A 199 14.88 20.88 -8.97
CA SER A 199 15.55 21.14 -10.25
C SER A 199 16.74 22.10 -10.13
N ASN A 200 16.74 22.94 -9.10
CA ASN A 200 17.81 23.88 -8.78
C ASN A 200 18.91 23.27 -7.90
N LEU A 201 18.72 22.07 -7.34
CA LEU A 201 19.75 21.36 -6.59
C LEU A 201 20.83 20.79 -7.56
N GLY A 202 22.07 20.72 -7.08
CA GLY A 202 23.26 20.41 -7.88
C GLY A 202 23.12 19.19 -8.82
N ALA A 203 23.72 19.30 -10.02
CA ALA A 203 23.55 18.36 -11.14
C ALA A 203 23.91 16.91 -10.83
N ALA A 204 24.98 16.68 -10.08
CA ALA A 204 25.60 15.36 -10.01
C ALA A 204 24.74 14.30 -9.30
N ALA A 205 23.99 14.68 -8.26
CA ALA A 205 23.13 13.76 -7.52
C ALA A 205 21.85 13.40 -8.30
N LEU A 206 21.26 14.38 -8.99
CA LEU A 206 20.03 14.20 -9.78
C LEU A 206 20.27 13.62 -11.17
N GLU A 207 21.48 13.74 -11.73
CA GLU A 207 21.84 13.11 -13.01
C GLU A 207 22.09 11.59 -12.89
N ALA A 208 21.97 11.02 -11.68
CA ALA A 208 22.05 9.59 -11.47
C ALA A 208 20.99 8.86 -12.31
N ARG A 209 21.45 8.01 -13.23
CA ARG A 209 20.55 7.17 -14.02
C ARG A 209 19.83 6.18 -13.11
N LEU A 210 18.51 6.13 -13.23
CA LEU A 210 17.67 5.18 -12.49
C LEU A 210 17.69 3.77 -13.10
N GLU A 211 18.80 3.32 -13.67
CA GLU A 211 18.86 1.97 -14.23
C GLU A 211 18.67 0.92 -13.12
N PRO A 212 17.85 -0.13 -13.32
CA PRO A 212 17.69 -1.19 -12.34
C PRO A 212 19.02 -1.92 -12.08
N GLU A 213 19.42 -2.01 -10.81
CA GLU A 213 20.63 -2.72 -10.39
C GLU A 213 20.29 -3.83 -9.40
N ALA A 214 20.82 -5.04 -9.65
CA ALA A 214 20.43 -6.25 -8.94
C ALA A 214 20.64 -6.19 -7.41
N ASN A 215 21.54 -5.34 -6.90
CA ASN A 215 21.81 -5.20 -5.47
C ASN A 215 21.05 -4.04 -4.80
N THR A 216 20.30 -3.23 -5.56
CA THR A 216 19.51 -2.13 -5.01
C THR A 216 18.25 -2.63 -4.31
N ALA A 217 17.90 -2.02 -3.17
CA ALA A 217 16.64 -2.25 -2.46
C ALA A 217 16.30 -3.73 -2.18
N LYS A 218 17.31 -4.60 -2.00
CA LYS A 218 17.10 -6.05 -1.86
C LYS A 218 16.10 -6.40 -0.75
N ASN A 219 16.31 -5.85 0.44
CA ASN A 219 15.42 -6.10 1.59
C ASN A 219 13.98 -5.61 1.32
N THR A 220 13.83 -4.43 0.71
CA THR A 220 12.51 -3.89 0.35
C THR A 220 11.81 -4.78 -0.67
N ARG A 221 12.52 -5.26 -1.69
CA ARG A 221 11.98 -6.19 -2.70
C ARG A 221 11.53 -7.50 -2.07
N GLU A 222 12.38 -8.13 -1.27
CA GLU A 222 12.04 -9.37 -0.58
C GLU A 222 10.85 -9.17 0.37
N PHE A 223 10.83 -8.06 1.09
CA PHE A 223 9.74 -7.69 2.00
C PHE A 223 8.41 -7.51 1.26
N VAL A 224 8.37 -6.68 0.20
CA VAL A 224 7.16 -6.47 -0.61
C VAL A 224 6.68 -7.79 -1.22
N ARG A 225 7.60 -8.62 -1.75
CA ARG A 225 7.25 -9.93 -2.28
C ARG A 225 6.59 -10.80 -1.22
N TYR A 226 7.20 -10.87 -0.04
CA TYR A 226 6.72 -11.67 1.09
C TYR A 226 5.32 -11.22 1.56
N LEU A 227 5.04 -9.92 1.57
CA LEU A 227 3.74 -9.40 1.96
C LEU A 227 2.62 -9.83 0.98
N LEU A 228 2.93 -9.96 -0.31
CA LEU A 228 1.95 -10.22 -1.37
C LEU A 228 1.63 -11.71 -1.58
N ILE A 229 2.58 -12.63 -1.34
CA ILE A 229 2.41 -14.07 -1.59
C ILE A 229 1.76 -14.81 -0.41
N PRO A 230 1.21 -16.03 -0.59
CA PRO A 230 0.71 -16.83 0.53
C PRO A 230 1.84 -17.14 1.51
N ARG A 231 1.54 -17.10 2.81
CA ARG A 231 2.46 -17.63 3.82
C ARG A 231 2.51 -19.15 3.69
N THR A 232 3.72 -19.69 3.57
CA THR A 232 3.97 -21.12 3.70
C THR A 232 3.95 -21.48 5.19
N SER A 233 3.06 -22.37 5.61
CA SER A 233 3.22 -23.08 6.88
C SER A 233 4.08 -24.32 6.63
N ASP A 234 5.05 -24.58 7.52
CA ASP A 234 5.83 -25.83 7.48
C ASP A 234 4.96 -27.06 7.81
N ASP A 235 3.74 -26.85 8.32
CA ASP A 235 2.69 -27.85 8.49
C ASP A 235 1.74 -27.81 7.27
N ASP A 236 1.82 -28.81 6.39
CA ASP A 236 0.96 -29.04 5.20
C ASP A 236 -0.51 -29.40 5.54
N THR A 237 -1.00 -29.03 6.73
CA THR A 237 -2.41 -29.26 7.08
C THR A 237 -3.29 -28.19 6.44
N ALA A 238 -4.42 -28.60 5.85
CA ALA A 238 -5.37 -27.70 5.18
C ALA A 238 -5.89 -26.56 6.08
N ASP A 239 -5.79 -26.71 7.41
CA ASP A 239 -6.22 -25.76 8.42
C ASP A 239 -5.31 -24.53 8.60
N GLN A 240 -4.16 -24.48 7.90
CA GLN A 240 -3.21 -23.36 7.93
C GLN A 240 -3.04 -22.64 6.57
N ALA A 241 -3.81 -23.01 5.55
CA ALA A 241 -3.74 -22.35 4.25
C ALA A 241 -4.04 -20.84 4.35
N ASP A 242 -3.07 -20.02 3.93
CA ASP A 242 -3.24 -18.57 3.87
C ASP A 242 -4.08 -18.20 2.64
N PHE A 243 -5.29 -17.68 2.86
CA PHE A 243 -6.19 -17.22 1.80
C PHE A 243 -6.25 -15.68 1.69
N TYR A 244 -5.39 -14.96 2.43
CA TYR A 244 -5.34 -13.49 2.47
C TYR A 244 -4.24 -12.89 1.58
N TYR A 245 -3.69 -13.67 0.65
CA TYR A 245 -2.66 -13.22 -0.30
C TYR A 245 -3.26 -12.40 -1.44
N LEU A 246 -2.39 -11.69 -2.15
CA LEU A 246 -2.71 -10.86 -3.31
C LEU A 246 -2.07 -11.34 -4.61
N ALA A 247 -0.98 -12.09 -4.48
CA ALA A 247 -0.24 -12.61 -5.61
C ALA A 247 0.12 -14.06 -5.39
N ARG A 248 0.33 -14.77 -6.49
CA ARG A 248 0.92 -16.11 -6.50
C ARG A 248 2.28 -16.05 -7.14
N SER A 249 3.10 -17.04 -6.80
CA SER A 249 4.36 -17.26 -7.48
C SER A 249 4.61 -18.74 -7.68
N ASN A 250 5.34 -19.06 -8.74
CA ASN A 250 5.98 -20.36 -8.92
C ASN A 250 7.49 -20.13 -9.10
N GLN A 251 8.23 -21.16 -9.52
CA GLN A 251 9.68 -21.07 -9.70
C GLN A 251 10.14 -19.96 -10.67
N ARG A 252 9.29 -19.54 -11.62
CA ARG A 252 9.66 -18.63 -12.71
C ARG A 252 8.85 -17.34 -12.75
N ASN A 253 7.58 -17.40 -12.35
CA ASN A 253 6.60 -16.34 -12.56
C ASN A 253 5.98 -15.89 -11.25
N PHE A 254 5.52 -14.65 -11.24
CA PHE A 254 4.76 -14.02 -10.16
C PHE A 254 3.62 -13.22 -10.79
N TRP A 255 2.40 -13.40 -10.31
CA TRP A 255 1.25 -12.68 -10.86
C TRP A 255 0.24 -12.34 -9.76
N PHE A 256 -0.52 -11.28 -9.96
CA PHE A 256 -1.62 -10.93 -9.06
C PHE A 256 -2.79 -11.88 -9.27
N GLU A 257 -3.20 -12.51 -8.19
CA GLU A 257 -4.32 -13.44 -8.09
C GLU A 257 -4.72 -13.41 -6.62
N PRO A 258 -5.67 -12.54 -6.22
CA PRO A 258 -6.03 -12.41 -4.82
C PRO A 258 -6.67 -13.69 -4.30
N GLY A 259 -6.33 -14.05 -3.06
CA GLY A 259 -7.01 -15.12 -2.36
C GLY A 259 -8.47 -14.75 -2.05
N PRO A 260 -9.38 -15.74 -1.95
CA PRO A 260 -10.80 -15.48 -1.75
C PRO A 260 -11.08 -14.71 -0.44
N GLU A 261 -10.37 -15.04 0.64
CA GLU A 261 -10.54 -14.36 1.93
C GLU A 261 -9.98 -12.93 1.93
N TRP A 262 -8.98 -12.62 1.09
CA TRP A 262 -8.57 -11.24 0.87
C TRP A 262 -9.73 -10.39 0.33
N LEU A 263 -10.41 -10.89 -0.70
CA LEU A 263 -11.53 -10.17 -1.32
C LEU A 263 -12.71 -10.00 -0.35
N VAL A 264 -12.97 -11.03 0.48
CA VAL A 264 -13.95 -10.98 1.58
C VAL A 264 -13.64 -9.82 2.54
N VAL A 265 -12.38 -9.68 2.99
CA VAL A 265 -11.97 -8.61 3.90
C VAL A 265 -12.21 -7.24 3.27
N VAL A 266 -11.72 -7.03 2.04
CA VAL A 266 -11.78 -5.74 1.36
C VAL A 266 -13.22 -5.30 1.13
N CYS A 267 -14.07 -6.21 0.64
CA CYS A 267 -15.47 -5.93 0.36
C CYS A 267 -16.28 -5.72 1.65
N SER A 268 -16.06 -6.54 2.67
CA SER A 268 -16.79 -6.42 3.95
C SER A 268 -16.46 -5.09 4.64
N LEU A 269 -15.18 -4.69 4.64
CA LEU A 269 -14.78 -3.40 5.23
C LEU A 269 -15.15 -2.19 4.36
N LEU A 270 -15.33 -2.38 3.04
CA LEU A 270 -15.92 -1.37 2.16
C LEU A 270 -17.40 -1.13 2.49
N ALA A 271 -18.14 -2.21 2.76
CA ALA A 271 -19.54 -2.16 3.20
C ALA A 271 -19.74 -1.50 4.59
N GLY A 272 -18.64 -1.16 5.28
CA GLY A 272 -18.60 -0.36 6.50
C GLY A 272 -18.92 -1.11 7.78
N ARG A 273 -19.93 -1.98 7.78
CA ARG A 273 -20.40 -2.72 8.96
C ARG A 273 -20.85 -4.16 8.61
N PRO A 274 -20.94 -5.07 9.60
CA PRO A 274 -21.54 -6.39 9.42
C PRO A 274 -22.98 -6.28 8.87
N GLY A 275 -23.35 -7.18 7.96
CA GLY A 275 -24.57 -7.18 7.17
C GLY A 275 -24.68 -6.05 6.15
N GLY A 276 -23.63 -5.23 6.00
CA GLY A 276 -23.57 -4.15 5.02
C GLY A 276 -23.50 -4.66 3.59
N HIS A 277 -23.63 -3.72 2.66
CA HIS A 277 -23.40 -3.96 1.23
C HIS A 277 -22.58 -2.82 0.63
N CYS A 278 -21.89 -3.12 -0.46
CA CYS A 278 -21.30 -2.13 -1.34
C CYS A 278 -21.60 -2.51 -2.79
N THR A 279 -21.21 -1.65 -3.71
CA THR A 279 -21.37 -1.84 -5.15
C THR A 279 -20.04 -2.17 -5.81
N LEU A 280 -20.10 -2.78 -7.00
CA LEU A 280 -18.90 -2.99 -7.81
C LEU A 280 -18.19 -1.68 -8.16
N GLY A 281 -18.94 -0.59 -8.40
CA GLY A 281 -18.34 0.73 -8.63
C GLY A 281 -17.54 1.22 -7.43
N GLU A 282 -18.06 1.06 -6.22
CA GLU A 282 -17.32 1.39 -4.99
C GLU A 282 -16.08 0.52 -4.82
N LEU A 283 -16.16 -0.78 -5.15
CA LEU A 283 -14.99 -1.67 -5.11
C LEU A 283 -13.92 -1.24 -6.13
N ILE A 284 -14.31 -0.89 -7.35
CA ILE A 284 -13.38 -0.39 -8.38
C ILE A 284 -12.66 0.86 -7.88
N ASP A 285 -13.40 1.83 -7.33
CA ASP A 285 -12.82 3.05 -6.76
C ASP A 285 -11.90 2.76 -5.56
N ASP A 286 -12.27 1.80 -4.71
CA ASP A 286 -11.49 1.38 -3.55
C ASP A 286 -10.17 0.71 -3.97
N LEU A 287 -10.21 -0.18 -4.97
CA LEU A 287 -9.02 -0.83 -5.54
C LEU A 287 -8.13 0.18 -6.28
N ALA A 288 -8.72 1.13 -7.00
CA ALA A 288 -7.98 2.21 -7.65
C ALA A 288 -7.21 3.08 -6.63
N SER A 289 -7.73 3.22 -5.40
CA SER A 289 -7.02 3.95 -4.34
C SER A 289 -5.75 3.25 -3.84
N LEU A 290 -5.69 1.92 -3.93
CA LEU A 290 -4.45 1.15 -3.75
C LEU A 290 -3.53 1.20 -4.98
N GLY A 291 -4.07 1.57 -6.14
CA GLY A 291 -3.41 1.49 -7.43
C GLY A 291 -3.56 0.13 -8.11
N ILE A 292 -4.58 -0.64 -7.76
CA ILE A 292 -4.96 -1.88 -8.44
C ILE A 292 -6.03 -1.55 -9.49
N HIS A 293 -5.75 -1.87 -10.76
CA HIS A 293 -6.67 -1.61 -11.87
C HIS A 293 -6.98 -2.89 -12.61
N ASN A 294 -8.26 -3.21 -12.76
CA ASN A 294 -8.71 -4.47 -13.32
C ASN A 294 -9.85 -4.25 -14.31
N GLU A 295 -9.98 -5.17 -15.25
CA GLU A 295 -11.20 -5.27 -16.02
C GLU A 295 -12.36 -5.68 -15.11
N ARG A 296 -13.54 -5.15 -15.42
CA ARG A 296 -14.76 -5.47 -14.67
C ARG A 296 -15.07 -6.97 -14.67
N SER A 297 -14.93 -7.62 -15.82
CA SER A 297 -15.16 -9.06 -16.00
C SER A 297 -14.34 -9.90 -15.01
N VAL A 298 -13.09 -9.51 -14.78
CA VAL A 298 -12.18 -10.17 -13.82
C VAL A 298 -12.71 -10.02 -12.40
N LEU A 299 -13.09 -8.80 -12.00
CA LEU A 299 -13.60 -8.55 -10.64
C LEU A 299 -14.92 -9.28 -10.36
N VAL A 300 -15.86 -9.27 -11.32
CA VAL A 300 -17.14 -9.98 -11.19
C VAL A 300 -16.89 -11.46 -10.93
N ARG A 301 -16.02 -12.08 -11.74
CA ARG A 301 -15.67 -13.49 -11.56
C ARG A 301 -15.05 -13.76 -10.20
N LEU A 302 -14.11 -12.93 -9.73
CA LEU A 302 -13.50 -13.10 -8.41
C LEU A 302 -14.52 -13.00 -7.27
N LEU A 303 -15.51 -12.10 -7.40
CA LEU A 303 -16.60 -11.94 -6.44
C LEU A 303 -17.53 -13.16 -6.42
N GLU A 304 -17.82 -13.74 -7.58
CA GLU A 304 -18.59 -14.98 -7.71
C GLU A 304 -17.84 -16.18 -7.11
N GLU A 305 -16.56 -16.33 -7.42
CA GLU A 305 -15.70 -17.38 -6.85
C GLU A 305 -15.56 -17.26 -5.33
N ALA A 306 -15.55 -16.03 -4.79
CA ALA A 306 -15.56 -15.77 -3.36
C ALA A 306 -16.96 -15.87 -2.70
N GLY A 307 -18.02 -16.07 -3.49
CA GLY A 307 -19.40 -16.16 -3.00
C GLY A 307 -19.99 -14.84 -2.48
N LEU A 308 -19.43 -13.70 -2.90
CA LEU A 308 -19.80 -12.35 -2.43
C LEU A 308 -20.88 -11.67 -3.29
N SER A 309 -21.11 -12.17 -4.50
CA SER A 309 -22.15 -11.69 -5.41
C SER A 309 -22.98 -12.84 -5.97
N SER A 310 -24.28 -12.58 -6.16
CA SER A 310 -25.19 -13.41 -6.95
C SER A 310 -25.86 -12.49 -7.97
N ASP A 311 -25.87 -12.87 -9.26
CA ASP A 311 -26.44 -12.17 -10.43
C ASP A 311 -27.19 -10.85 -10.18
N SER A 312 -26.78 -9.78 -10.89
CA SER A 312 -27.52 -8.51 -10.95
C SER A 312 -27.78 -8.10 -12.40
N PRO A 313 -29.03 -7.71 -12.75
CA PRO A 313 -29.39 -7.34 -14.11
C PRO A 313 -28.90 -5.93 -14.48
N ASP A 314 -28.19 -5.84 -15.60
CA ASP A 314 -28.17 -4.75 -16.59
C ASP A 314 -27.73 -3.33 -16.17
N ALA A 315 -27.22 -3.11 -14.96
CA ALA A 315 -26.63 -1.83 -14.56
C ALA A 315 -25.15 -1.97 -14.20
N ASP A 316 -24.28 -1.35 -15.02
CA ASP A 316 -22.85 -1.69 -15.11
C ASP A 316 -22.05 -1.63 -13.80
N ASN A 317 -22.37 -0.70 -12.91
CA ASN A 317 -21.67 -0.54 -11.63
C ASN A 317 -22.53 -0.91 -10.41
N ALA A 318 -23.78 -1.36 -10.61
CA ALA A 318 -24.76 -1.57 -9.55
C ALA A 318 -24.80 -3.00 -9.00
N LEU A 319 -23.86 -3.87 -9.40
CA LEU A 319 -23.74 -5.20 -8.80
C LEU A 319 -23.53 -5.06 -7.30
N VAL A 320 -24.45 -5.63 -6.52
CA VAL A 320 -24.44 -5.56 -5.06
C VAL A 320 -23.54 -6.65 -4.51
N ILE A 321 -22.57 -6.24 -3.70
CA ILE A 321 -21.63 -7.09 -3.00
C ILE A 321 -22.02 -7.09 -1.53
N ARG A 322 -22.30 -8.28 -0.98
CA ARG A 322 -22.69 -8.42 0.43
C ARG A 322 -21.46 -8.66 1.30
N SER A 323 -21.46 -8.04 2.48
CA SER A 323 -20.50 -8.41 3.53
C SER A 323 -20.64 -9.90 3.88
N ALA A 324 -19.51 -10.56 4.18
CA ALA A 324 -19.51 -11.97 4.57
C ALA A 324 -20.01 -12.22 6.01
N PHE A 325 -20.07 -11.17 6.82
CA PHE A 325 -20.60 -11.16 8.19
C PHE A 325 -21.61 -10.03 8.33
#